data_AF-A0A847SM55-F1
#
_entry.id   AF-A0A847SM55-F1
#
_cell.length_a   1.000
_cell.length_b   1.000
_cell.length_c   1.000
_cell.angle_alpha   90.00
_cell.angle_beta   90.00
_cell.angle_gamma   90.00
#
_symmetry.space_group_name_H-M   'P 1'
#
loop_
_entity.id
_entity.type
_entity.pdbx_description
1 polymer ?
#
loop_
_entity_poly.entity_id
_entity_poly.type
_entity_poly.pdbx_seq_one_letter_code
_entity_poly.pdbx_strand_id
1 'polypeptide(L)'
;MKKILLLFFLACALYTAKAQVFCDTVITFSRTATPANGTKIKTNLPFSNGVAMPTIIIEGYNFGSGEPIGLIIDYYVYDDTINGNSLVSSFGAYTPPIYLANEGGKVVIFMDSKDYYQRFAIRAFARGLTADVPISYQGWSVVDEAILPTATKKTLLNYRNRFSGTVLFPGNGVWNQSGRVGINNTSPRAPLDVVATATDTANGIKLAAVLGNAYNEWTTFGAPTGGRIRGSNEGYLVLETNPAGTDNKMYINTASKGNIIMATGGGSVGIGTVNPGACKLAVEGLLGARKIKVTQSSTWADYVFHDDYTVMPLYETEKFIKANKHLPGIPTAKEVAENGYDVGEMNRLLLEKVEEMTLHLIRMQKKIDELESKLQARP
;
A
#
# COMPACT_ATOMS: atom_id res chain seq x y z
N MET A 1 35.38 50.89 -65.88
CA MET A 1 34.48 50.64 -64.72
C MET A 1 33.08 50.12 -65.11
N LYS A 2 32.87 49.41 -66.23
CA LYS A 2 31.54 48.88 -66.64
C LYS A 2 31.45 47.37 -66.85
N LYS A 3 32.52 46.60 -66.57
CA LYS A 3 32.53 45.12 -66.72
C LYS A 3 32.64 44.32 -65.42
N ILE A 4 32.88 44.98 -64.28
CA ILE A 4 33.01 44.31 -62.96
C ILE A 4 31.69 44.30 -62.16
N LEU A 5 30.77 45.22 -62.47
CA LEU A 5 29.48 45.28 -61.75
C LEU A 5 28.48 44.20 -62.19
N LEU A 6 28.66 43.59 -63.37
CA LEU A 6 27.75 42.56 -63.88
C LEU A 6 28.04 41.16 -63.30
N LEU A 7 29.26 40.91 -62.82
CA LEU A 7 29.61 39.64 -62.17
C LEU A 7 29.16 39.59 -60.70
N PHE A 8 29.01 40.73 -60.03
CA PHE A 8 28.52 40.76 -58.64
C PHE A 8 27.00 40.65 -58.54
N PHE A 9 26.25 40.98 -59.60
CA PHE A 9 24.80 40.81 -59.63
C PHE A 9 24.34 39.40 -60.03
N LEU A 10 25.23 38.56 -60.58
CA LEU A 10 24.93 37.16 -60.89
C LEU A 10 25.29 36.19 -59.75
N ALA A 11 26.00 36.66 -58.71
CA ALA A 11 26.43 35.85 -57.57
C ALA A 11 25.46 35.91 -56.36
N CYS A 12 24.44 36.77 -56.39
CA CYS A 12 23.47 36.91 -55.29
C CYS A 12 22.04 36.49 -55.65
N ALA A 13 21.83 35.94 -56.85
CA ALA A 13 20.56 35.35 -57.26
C ALA A 13 20.79 33.89 -57.59
N LEU A 14 20.70 33.02 -56.57
CA LEU A 14 20.37 31.58 -56.61
C LEU A 14 20.98 30.94 -55.35
N TYR A 15 20.18 30.88 -54.29
CA TYR A 15 20.06 29.79 -53.30
C TYR A 15 19.32 30.31 -52.06
N THR A 16 18.21 31.02 -52.25
CA THR A 16 17.09 30.84 -51.32
C THR A 16 16.47 29.50 -51.69
N ALA A 17 16.94 28.42 -51.06
CA ALA A 17 16.22 27.16 -51.08
C ALA A 17 14.81 27.45 -50.54
N LYS A 18 13.85 27.59 -51.46
CA LYS A 18 12.44 27.72 -51.13
C LYS A 18 12.09 26.52 -50.26
N ALA A 19 11.42 26.78 -49.15
CA ALA A 19 10.91 25.73 -48.28
C ALA A 19 10.12 24.72 -49.12
N GLN A 20 10.57 23.46 -49.13
CA GLN A 20 9.72 22.33 -49.49
C GLN A 20 9.26 21.71 -48.18
N VAL A 21 8.00 21.96 -47.85
CA VAL A 21 7.26 21.12 -46.90
C VAL A 21 6.71 19.98 -47.75
N PHE A 22 7.11 18.74 -47.48
CA PHE A 22 6.46 17.57 -48.06
C PHE A 22 5.23 17.26 -47.20
N CYS A 23 4.14 18.01 -47.40
CA CYS A 23 2.88 17.77 -46.69
C CYS A 23 1.99 16.72 -47.38
N ASP A 24 2.49 16.09 -48.44
CA ASP A 24 1.72 15.17 -49.26
C ASP A 24 1.78 13.73 -48.75
N THR A 25 0.70 12.99 -48.99
CA THR A 25 0.65 11.55 -48.77
C THR A 25 1.72 10.85 -49.60
N VAL A 26 2.69 10.22 -48.94
CA VAL A 26 3.79 9.46 -49.55
C VAL A 26 3.24 8.21 -50.25
N ILE A 27 2.34 7.50 -49.56
CA ILE A 27 1.65 6.32 -50.08
C ILE A 27 0.38 6.05 -49.26
N THR A 28 -0.65 5.56 -49.92
CA THR A 28 -1.82 4.94 -49.28
C THR A 28 -1.75 3.43 -49.42
N PHE A 29 -2.18 2.71 -48.40
CA PHE A 29 -2.21 1.26 -48.40
C PHE A 29 -3.56 0.74 -47.93
N SER A 30 -4.04 -0.30 -48.58
CA SER A 30 -5.19 -1.08 -48.14
C SER A 30 -4.96 -2.54 -48.42
N ARG A 31 -5.23 -3.41 -47.46
CA ARG A 31 -5.19 -4.85 -47.64
C ARG A 31 -6.48 -5.46 -47.12
N THR A 32 -7.06 -6.41 -47.86
CA THR A 32 -8.34 -7.07 -47.50
C THR A 32 -8.14 -8.51 -47.00
N ALA A 33 -6.90 -8.88 -46.68
CA ALA A 33 -6.48 -10.22 -46.26
C ALA A 33 -5.54 -10.14 -45.05
N THR A 34 -5.51 -11.19 -44.24
CA THR A 34 -4.56 -11.32 -43.13
C THR A 34 -3.12 -11.34 -43.67
N PRO A 35 -2.20 -10.52 -43.14
CA PRO A 35 -0.79 -10.62 -43.51
C PRO A 35 -0.15 -11.88 -42.93
N ALA A 36 0.68 -12.57 -43.72
CA ALA A 36 1.41 -13.76 -43.29
C ALA A 36 2.63 -13.40 -42.42
N ASN A 37 3.29 -12.29 -42.76
CA ASN A 37 4.53 -11.84 -42.14
C ASN A 37 4.32 -10.57 -41.30
N GLY A 38 3.54 -9.63 -41.80
CA GLY A 38 3.32 -8.31 -41.21
C GLY A 38 3.21 -7.25 -42.30
N THR A 39 3.40 -5.97 -41.96
CA THR A 39 3.35 -4.89 -42.95
C THR A 39 4.70 -4.20 -43.05
N LYS A 40 5.41 -4.44 -44.15
CA LYS A 40 6.73 -3.86 -44.44
C LYS A 40 6.61 -2.67 -45.39
N ILE A 41 7.07 -1.51 -44.92
CA ILE A 41 7.14 -0.27 -45.69
C ILE A 41 8.58 -0.13 -46.19
N LYS A 42 8.76 -0.34 -47.50
CA LYS A 42 10.03 -0.14 -48.20
C LYS A 42 10.14 1.34 -48.56
N THR A 43 11.02 2.06 -47.87
CA THR A 43 11.24 3.50 -48.12
C THR A 43 12.36 3.72 -49.15
N ASN A 44 12.48 4.96 -49.64
CA ASN A 44 13.65 5.43 -50.37
C ASN A 44 14.58 6.30 -49.51
N LEU A 45 14.41 6.27 -48.18
CA LEU A 45 15.27 6.99 -47.25
C LEU A 45 16.60 6.25 -47.08
N PRO A 46 17.75 6.92 -47.31
CA PRO A 46 19.04 6.28 -47.11
C PRO A 46 19.27 5.89 -45.65
N PHE A 47 19.80 4.69 -45.43
CA PHE A 47 20.37 4.30 -44.16
C PHE A 47 21.81 4.78 -44.11
N SER A 48 22.03 6.05 -43.78
CA SER A 48 23.37 6.65 -43.72
C SER A 48 23.46 7.69 -42.61
N ASN A 49 24.63 7.76 -41.98
CA ASN A 49 24.87 8.68 -40.87
C ASN A 49 24.57 10.15 -41.23
N GLY A 50 23.63 10.76 -40.52
CA GLY A 50 23.41 12.20 -40.56
C GLY A 50 22.75 12.79 -41.81
N VAL A 51 22.15 11.96 -42.66
CA VAL A 51 21.62 12.44 -43.96
C VAL A 51 20.13 12.76 -43.96
N ALA A 52 19.33 12.22 -43.03
CA ALA A 52 17.88 12.46 -42.94
C ALA A 52 17.40 12.46 -41.47
N MET A 53 16.40 13.29 -41.18
CA MET A 53 15.70 13.36 -39.88
C MET A 53 14.18 13.43 -40.12
N PRO A 54 13.56 12.36 -40.62
CA PRO A 54 12.15 12.37 -40.95
C PRO A 54 11.28 12.08 -39.73
N THR A 55 10.13 12.74 -39.71
CA THR A 55 8.95 12.40 -38.93
C THR A 55 7.96 11.69 -39.86
N ILE A 56 7.75 10.39 -39.65
CA ILE A 56 6.81 9.58 -40.43
C ILE A 56 5.49 9.48 -39.67
N ILE A 57 4.39 9.85 -40.31
CA ILE A 57 3.06 9.85 -39.74
C ILE A 57 2.22 8.80 -40.46
N ILE A 58 1.66 7.83 -39.72
CA ILE A 58 0.81 6.76 -40.25
C ILE A 58 -0.59 6.93 -39.66
N GLU A 59 -1.57 7.16 -40.52
CA GLU A 59 -2.96 7.47 -40.15
C GLU A 59 -3.93 6.52 -40.84
N GLY A 60 -4.85 5.93 -40.09
CA GLY A 60 -5.79 4.98 -40.67
C GLY A 60 -6.64 4.23 -39.65
N TYR A 61 -7.06 3.03 -40.03
CA TYR A 61 -7.89 2.15 -39.21
C TYR A 61 -7.47 0.70 -39.38
N ASN A 62 -7.44 -0.03 -38.27
CA ASN A 62 -7.20 -1.47 -38.22
C ASN A 62 -8.51 -2.19 -37.91
N PHE A 63 -9.06 -2.92 -38.88
CA PHE A 63 -10.31 -3.65 -38.67
C PHE A 63 -10.16 -4.83 -37.71
N GLY A 64 -9.02 -5.52 -37.75
CA GLY A 64 -8.76 -6.71 -36.94
C GLY A 64 -8.82 -6.44 -35.43
N SER A 65 -8.27 -5.32 -34.97
CA SER A 65 -8.38 -4.90 -33.57
C SER A 65 -9.53 -3.92 -33.30
N GLY A 66 -10.13 -3.33 -34.33
CA GLY A 66 -11.14 -2.28 -34.21
C GLY A 66 -10.57 -0.92 -33.79
N GLU A 67 -9.23 -0.77 -33.76
CA GLU A 67 -8.55 0.42 -33.27
C GLU A 67 -8.18 1.39 -34.40
N PRO A 68 -8.28 2.72 -34.18
CA PRO A 68 -7.70 3.70 -35.09
C PRO A 68 -6.17 3.63 -35.07
N ILE A 69 -5.57 3.72 -36.25
CA ILE A 69 -4.12 3.82 -36.46
C ILE A 69 -3.74 5.30 -36.44
N GLY A 70 -2.86 5.67 -35.53
CA GLY A 70 -2.30 7.02 -35.44
C GLY A 70 -0.90 6.95 -34.84
N LEU A 71 0.11 6.82 -35.68
CA LEU A 71 1.51 6.64 -35.28
C LEU A 71 2.37 7.79 -35.80
N ILE A 72 3.27 8.29 -34.96
CA ILE A 72 4.33 9.25 -35.33
C ILE A 72 5.66 8.59 -35.02
N ILE A 73 6.49 8.39 -36.04
CA ILE A 73 7.80 7.76 -35.94
C ILE A 73 8.85 8.83 -36.24
N ASP A 74 9.65 9.15 -35.24
CA ASP A 74 10.82 10.02 -35.40
C ASP A 74 12.07 9.16 -35.31
N TYR A 75 12.97 9.29 -36.26
CA TYR A 75 14.25 8.59 -36.20
C TYR A 75 15.40 9.38 -36.82
N TYR A 76 16.60 8.98 -36.43
CA TYR A 76 17.85 9.51 -36.97
C TYR A 76 18.87 8.39 -37.08
N VAL A 77 19.55 8.28 -38.22
CA VAL A 77 20.67 7.35 -38.38
C VAL A 77 21.94 8.06 -37.91
N TYR A 78 22.55 7.55 -36.85
CA TYR A 78 23.81 8.05 -36.30
C TYR A 78 24.79 6.89 -36.10
N ASP A 79 26.03 7.06 -36.54
CA ASP A 79 27.08 6.03 -36.42
C ASP A 79 26.61 4.67 -36.99
N ASP A 80 26.04 4.74 -38.20
CA ASP A 80 25.45 3.62 -38.94
C ASP A 80 24.50 2.74 -38.11
N THR A 81 23.78 3.35 -37.18
CA THR A 81 22.79 2.72 -36.31
C THR A 81 21.58 3.64 -36.15
N ILE A 82 20.41 3.07 -35.82
CA ILE A 82 19.26 3.87 -35.41
C ILE A 82 19.55 4.50 -34.05
N ASN A 83 19.53 5.84 -33.99
CA ASN A 83 19.81 6.59 -32.77
C ASN A 83 18.85 6.20 -31.64
N GLY A 84 19.34 6.11 -30.39
CA GLY A 84 18.54 5.70 -29.22
C GLY A 84 17.40 6.64 -28.83
N ASN A 85 17.38 7.87 -29.38
CA ASN A 85 16.25 8.79 -29.24
C ASN A 85 15.16 8.58 -30.29
N SER A 86 15.35 7.67 -31.25
CA SER A 86 14.32 7.30 -32.22
C SER A 86 13.17 6.58 -31.51
N LEU A 87 11.94 7.03 -31.72
CA LEU A 87 10.78 6.64 -30.94
C LEU A 87 9.50 6.64 -31.76
N VAL A 88 8.47 5.99 -31.22
CA VAL A 88 7.11 6.06 -31.76
C VAL A 88 6.21 6.74 -30.74
N SER A 89 5.43 7.72 -31.16
CA SER A 89 4.29 8.23 -30.40
C SER A 89 3.00 7.69 -31.02
N SER A 90 2.00 7.40 -30.19
CA SER A 90 0.67 7.00 -30.68
C SER A 90 -0.36 8.04 -30.27
N PHE A 91 -1.09 8.56 -31.25
CA PHE A 91 -2.27 9.41 -31.08
C PHE A 91 -3.56 8.68 -31.49
N GLY A 92 -3.44 7.42 -31.93
CA GLY A 92 -4.55 6.47 -32.07
C GLY A 92 -4.64 5.51 -30.89
N ALA A 93 -5.23 4.34 -31.10
CA ALA A 93 -5.24 3.25 -30.11
C ALA A 93 -4.38 2.05 -30.53
N TYR A 94 -4.06 1.94 -31.82
CA TYR A 94 -3.28 0.83 -32.35
C TYR A 94 -1.77 0.98 -32.08
N THR A 95 -1.15 0.00 -31.40
CA THR A 95 0.27 0.04 -31.03
C THR A 95 1.02 -1.27 -31.33
N PRO A 96 1.19 -1.67 -32.60
CA PRO A 96 1.95 -2.87 -32.96
C PRO A 96 3.46 -2.66 -32.71
N PRO A 97 4.26 -3.71 -32.52
CA PRO A 97 5.72 -3.59 -32.53
C PRO A 97 6.21 -2.98 -33.85
N ILE A 98 7.04 -1.94 -33.77
CA ILE A 98 7.60 -1.23 -34.92
C ILE A 98 9.11 -1.44 -34.97
N TYR A 99 9.60 -1.98 -36.08
CA TYR A 99 11.02 -2.12 -36.33
C TYR A 99 11.49 -1.17 -37.44
N LEU A 100 12.66 -0.59 -37.24
CA LEU A 100 13.46 -0.01 -38.31
C LEU A 100 14.61 -0.98 -38.66
N ALA A 101 14.96 -1.11 -39.93
CA ALA A 101 16.11 -1.90 -40.36
C ALA A 101 16.78 -1.30 -41.59
N ASN A 102 18.05 -1.64 -41.80
CA ASN A 102 18.77 -1.35 -43.04
C ASN A 102 18.60 -2.53 -44.01
N GLU A 103 17.84 -2.33 -45.09
CA GLU A 103 17.76 -3.25 -46.22
C GLU A 103 18.35 -2.59 -47.47
N GLY A 104 19.48 -3.10 -47.95
CA GLY A 104 20.09 -2.61 -49.19
C GLY A 104 20.50 -1.13 -49.16
N GLY A 105 20.91 -0.61 -47.99
CA GLY A 105 21.28 0.79 -47.82
C GLY A 105 20.09 1.74 -47.63
N LYS A 106 18.88 1.20 -47.48
CA LYS A 106 17.65 1.97 -47.27
C LYS A 106 17.00 1.60 -45.94
N VAL A 107 16.30 2.55 -45.35
CA VAL A 107 15.50 2.32 -44.15
C VAL A 107 14.23 1.57 -44.53
N VAL A 108 13.93 0.50 -43.81
CA VAL A 108 12.63 -0.19 -43.87
C VAL A 108 11.93 0.01 -42.54
N ILE A 109 10.64 0.32 -42.59
CA ILE A 109 9.76 0.38 -41.42
C ILE A 109 8.89 -0.88 -41.46
N PHE A 110 8.91 -1.68 -40.40
CA PHE A 110 8.13 -2.92 -40.33
C PHE A 110 7.17 -2.86 -39.14
N MET A 111 5.88 -2.94 -39.44
CA MET A 111 4.83 -3.13 -38.45
C MET A 111 4.62 -4.63 -38.28
N ASP A 112 5.07 -5.17 -37.16
CA ASP A 112 4.97 -6.60 -36.84
C ASP A 112 3.59 -6.93 -36.26
N SER A 113 2.58 -6.84 -37.11
CA SER A 113 1.23 -7.28 -36.79
C SER A 113 0.59 -8.01 -37.96
N LYS A 114 -0.15 -9.06 -37.61
CA LYS A 114 -0.91 -9.92 -38.53
C LYS A 114 -2.41 -9.66 -38.47
N ASP A 115 -2.81 -8.46 -38.07
CA ASP A 115 -4.22 -8.11 -37.98
C ASP A 115 -4.88 -8.11 -39.35
N TYR A 116 -6.11 -8.63 -39.37
CA TYR A 116 -6.93 -8.65 -40.56
C TYR A 116 -7.31 -7.22 -40.96
N TYR A 117 -7.04 -6.85 -42.20
CA TYR A 117 -7.64 -5.71 -42.89
C TYR A 117 -7.24 -4.33 -42.34
N GLN A 118 -6.00 -3.94 -42.65
CA GLN A 118 -5.45 -2.61 -42.38
C GLN A 118 -5.65 -1.66 -43.56
N ARG A 119 -5.98 -0.40 -43.25
CA ARG A 119 -6.03 0.71 -44.21
C ARG A 119 -5.39 1.94 -43.61
N PHE A 120 -4.39 2.51 -44.26
CA PHE A 120 -3.72 3.71 -43.76
C PHE A 120 -3.06 4.52 -44.88
N ALA A 121 -2.80 5.78 -44.58
CA ALA A 121 -1.96 6.68 -45.35
C ALA A 121 -0.66 6.95 -44.58
N ILE A 122 0.44 7.15 -45.32
CA ILE A 122 1.72 7.57 -44.77
C ILE A 122 1.99 9.00 -45.24
N ARG A 123 2.30 9.89 -44.30
CA ARG A 123 2.87 11.22 -44.54
C ARG A 123 4.27 11.28 -43.95
N ALA A 124 5.12 12.14 -44.48
CA ALA A 124 6.47 12.33 -43.97
C ALA A 124 6.79 13.81 -43.89
N PHE A 125 7.23 14.30 -42.74
CA PHE A 125 7.77 15.63 -42.57
C PHE A 125 9.28 15.53 -42.38
N ALA A 126 10.06 16.23 -43.20
CA ALA A 126 11.50 16.30 -43.05
C ALA A 126 12.03 17.58 -43.69
N ARG A 127 13.11 18.14 -43.12
CA ARG A 127 13.73 19.35 -43.63
C ARG A 127 15.14 19.54 -43.07
N GLY A 128 16.06 19.93 -43.94
CA GLY A 128 17.32 20.55 -43.56
C GLY A 128 18.55 19.65 -43.67
N LEU A 129 18.39 18.37 -44.01
CA LEU A 129 19.50 17.45 -44.27
C LEU A 129 19.61 17.04 -45.75
N THR A 130 20.74 16.45 -46.11
CA THR A 130 21.14 16.19 -47.50
C THR A 130 20.24 15.19 -48.23
N ALA A 131 19.62 14.27 -47.52
CA ALA A 131 18.65 13.31 -48.05
C ALA A 131 17.19 13.72 -47.78
N ASP A 132 16.93 14.91 -47.23
CA ASP A 132 15.57 15.48 -47.13
C ASP A 132 15.15 16.10 -48.48
N VAL A 133 15.16 15.27 -49.52
CA VAL A 133 14.88 15.65 -50.93
C VAL A 133 13.65 14.88 -51.44
N PRO A 134 12.92 15.40 -52.46
CA PRO A 134 11.67 14.79 -52.92
C PRO A 134 11.77 13.30 -53.27
N ILE A 135 12.88 12.90 -53.90
CA ILE A 135 13.09 11.51 -54.34
C ILE A 135 13.14 10.51 -53.19
N SER A 136 13.55 10.95 -51.99
CA SER A 136 13.57 10.13 -50.78
C SER A 136 12.17 9.75 -50.28
N TYR A 137 11.15 10.54 -50.64
CA TYR A 137 9.76 10.41 -50.18
C TYR A 137 8.79 10.02 -51.31
N GLN A 138 9.31 9.56 -52.44
CA GLN A 138 8.54 9.05 -53.58
C GLN A 138 8.84 7.57 -53.80
N GLY A 139 7.95 6.84 -54.48
CA GLY A 139 8.21 5.45 -54.90
C GLY A 139 8.34 4.45 -53.74
N TRP A 140 7.78 4.77 -52.57
CA TRP A 140 7.70 3.81 -51.46
C TRP A 140 6.72 2.71 -51.82
N SER A 141 6.86 1.55 -51.18
CA SER A 141 5.92 0.44 -51.32
C SER A 141 5.60 -0.17 -49.97
N VAL A 142 4.40 -0.73 -49.85
CA VAL A 142 3.93 -1.41 -48.65
C VAL A 142 3.57 -2.84 -49.03
N VAL A 143 4.22 -3.82 -48.41
CA VAL A 143 4.13 -5.25 -48.77
C VAL A 143 4.01 -6.13 -47.53
N ASP A 144 3.42 -7.31 -47.69
CA ASP A 144 3.42 -8.36 -46.68
C ASP A 144 4.61 -9.29 -46.87
N GLU A 145 5.74 -8.85 -46.37
CA GLU A 145 6.98 -9.60 -46.39
C GLU A 145 7.67 -9.42 -45.04
N ALA A 146 8.38 -10.45 -44.59
CA ALA A 146 9.28 -10.28 -43.46
C ALA A 146 10.40 -9.27 -43.81
N ILE A 147 11.00 -8.69 -42.77
CA ILE A 147 12.31 -8.05 -42.91
C ILE A 147 13.27 -9.08 -43.50
N LEU A 148 14.06 -8.68 -44.49
CA LEU A 148 15.00 -9.57 -45.17
C LEU A 148 15.99 -10.17 -44.16
N PRO A 149 16.34 -11.47 -44.27
CA PRO A 149 17.36 -12.08 -43.40
C PRO A 149 18.72 -11.38 -43.48
N THR A 150 19.01 -10.70 -44.59
CA THR A 150 20.23 -9.92 -44.82
C THR A 150 20.16 -8.49 -44.27
N ALA A 151 19.01 -8.07 -43.73
CA ALA A 151 18.87 -6.75 -43.14
C ALA A 151 19.79 -6.58 -41.93
N THR A 152 20.39 -5.41 -41.80
CA THR A 152 21.26 -5.08 -40.66
C THR A 152 20.58 -4.05 -39.76
N LYS A 153 21.10 -3.89 -38.53
CA LYS A 153 20.67 -2.81 -37.61
C LYS A 153 19.14 -2.80 -37.37
N LYS A 154 18.53 -3.98 -37.27
CA LYS A 154 17.12 -4.14 -36.91
C LYS A 154 16.90 -3.66 -35.48
N THR A 155 16.15 -2.57 -35.32
CA THR A 155 15.91 -1.90 -34.05
C THR A 155 14.42 -1.84 -33.78
N LEU A 156 13.98 -2.39 -32.64
CA LEU A 156 12.63 -2.18 -32.12
C LEU A 156 12.54 -0.76 -31.56
N LEU A 157 11.53 0.00 -31.99
CA LEU A 157 11.28 1.32 -31.46
C LEU A 157 10.40 1.25 -30.22
N ASN A 158 10.72 2.09 -29.24
CA ASN A 158 9.92 2.22 -28.02
C ASN A 158 8.80 3.24 -28.20
N TYR A 159 7.60 2.87 -27.77
CA TYR A 159 6.49 3.82 -27.68
C TYR A 159 6.71 4.80 -26.53
N ARG A 160 6.58 6.11 -26.79
CA ARG A 160 6.68 7.16 -25.78
C ARG A 160 5.76 8.33 -26.13
N ASN A 161 4.68 8.48 -25.38
CA ASN A 161 3.87 9.69 -25.40
C ASN A 161 4.27 10.59 -24.21
N ARG A 162 4.39 11.90 -24.45
CA ARG A 162 4.62 12.90 -23.40
C ARG A 162 3.44 13.86 -23.38
N PHE A 163 2.73 13.88 -22.25
CA PHE A 163 1.64 14.81 -22.03
C PHE A 163 2.16 16.01 -21.21
N SER A 164 1.76 17.22 -21.61
CA SER A 164 1.98 18.43 -20.81
C SER A 164 0.68 18.79 -20.10
N GLY A 165 0.77 19.43 -18.95
CA GLY A 165 -0.41 19.87 -18.20
C GLY A 165 -1.07 18.72 -17.43
N THR A 166 -2.41 18.73 -17.43
CA THR A 166 -3.23 17.77 -16.68
C THR A 166 -3.85 16.77 -17.65
N VAL A 167 -3.64 15.47 -17.42
CA VAL A 167 -4.31 14.40 -18.17
C VAL A 167 -5.56 13.97 -17.42
N LEU A 168 -6.72 14.13 -18.05
CA LEU A 168 -8.00 13.72 -17.50
C LEU A 168 -8.32 12.29 -17.93
N PHE A 169 -8.68 11.45 -16.98
CA PHE A 169 -9.18 10.10 -17.21
C PHE A 169 -10.70 10.05 -17.00
N PRO A 170 -11.43 9.15 -17.69
CA PRO A 170 -12.83 8.91 -17.39
C PRO A 170 -13.04 8.51 -15.92
N GLY A 171 -14.25 8.75 -15.39
CA GLY A 171 -14.58 8.39 -14.00
C GLY A 171 -13.84 9.22 -12.94
N ASN A 172 -13.66 10.53 -13.18
CA ASN A 172 -13.00 11.48 -12.26
C ASN A 172 -11.52 11.15 -11.96
N GLY A 173 -10.80 10.46 -12.85
CA GLY A 173 -9.37 10.22 -12.69
C GLY A 173 -8.51 11.37 -13.24
N VAL A 174 -7.31 11.57 -12.69
CA VAL A 174 -6.38 12.63 -13.14
C VAL A 174 -4.91 12.21 -13.00
N TRP A 175 -4.06 12.66 -13.92
CA TRP A 175 -2.62 12.83 -13.68
C TRP A 175 -2.29 14.31 -13.79
N ASN A 176 -1.96 14.94 -12.67
CA ASN A 176 -1.79 16.40 -12.60
C ASN A 176 -0.34 16.85 -12.86
N GLN A 177 -0.15 18.17 -12.99
CA GLN A 177 1.16 18.79 -13.27
C GLN A 177 2.22 18.53 -12.19
N SER A 178 1.80 18.24 -10.96
CA SER A 178 2.69 17.87 -9.86
C SER A 178 3.08 16.39 -9.87
N GLY A 179 2.69 15.64 -10.91
CA GLY A 179 2.99 14.22 -11.07
C GLY A 179 2.10 13.30 -10.23
N ARG A 180 1.06 13.82 -9.56
CA ARG A 180 0.17 13.03 -8.72
C ARG A 180 -0.92 12.36 -9.54
N VAL A 181 -1.23 11.11 -9.20
CA VAL A 181 -2.25 10.29 -9.85
C VAL A 181 -3.45 10.15 -8.94
N GLY A 182 -4.60 10.64 -9.40
CA GLY A 182 -5.90 10.48 -8.75
C GLY A 182 -6.75 9.45 -9.47
N ILE A 183 -7.31 8.48 -8.74
CA ILE A 183 -8.29 7.53 -9.28
C ILE A 183 -9.64 7.83 -8.60
N ASN A 184 -10.61 8.27 -9.40
CA ASN A 184 -11.89 8.85 -8.93
C ASN A 184 -11.69 10.00 -7.91
N ASN A 185 -10.61 10.75 -8.09
CA ASN A 185 -10.26 11.94 -7.34
C ASN A 185 -9.56 12.93 -8.27
N THR A 186 -10.13 14.11 -8.49
CA THR A 186 -9.54 15.14 -9.36
C THR A 186 -8.54 16.05 -8.63
N SER A 187 -8.41 15.91 -7.30
CA SER A 187 -7.53 16.71 -6.44
C SER A 187 -6.68 15.82 -5.51
N PRO A 188 -5.74 15.03 -6.06
CA PRO A 188 -4.95 14.08 -5.28
C PRO A 188 -4.03 14.75 -4.25
N ARG A 189 -4.09 14.30 -3.00
CA ARG A 189 -3.30 14.81 -1.87
C ARG A 189 -1.99 14.05 -1.66
N ALA A 190 -1.90 12.83 -2.18
CA ALA A 190 -0.72 11.97 -2.18
C ALA A 190 -0.22 11.71 -3.62
N PRO A 191 1.00 11.16 -3.82
CA PRO A 191 1.49 10.76 -5.14
C PRO A 191 0.55 9.81 -5.89
N LEU A 192 -0.11 8.91 -5.15
CA LEU A 192 -1.24 8.10 -5.62
C LEU A 192 -2.38 8.28 -4.61
N ASP A 193 -3.52 8.80 -5.06
CA ASP A 193 -4.69 9.06 -4.24
C ASP A 193 -5.91 8.41 -4.90
N VAL A 194 -6.40 7.33 -4.28
CA VAL A 194 -7.52 6.53 -4.79
C VAL A 194 -8.71 6.77 -3.89
N VAL A 195 -9.72 7.46 -4.40
CA VAL A 195 -11.00 7.64 -3.71
C VAL A 195 -11.98 6.66 -4.32
N ALA A 196 -12.33 5.58 -3.63
CA ALA A 196 -13.34 4.66 -4.15
C ALA A 196 -14.76 5.22 -3.93
N THR A 197 -15.50 5.40 -5.02
CA THR A 197 -16.96 5.30 -5.02
C THR A 197 -17.34 4.21 -6.02
N ALA A 198 -17.15 2.95 -5.65
CA ALA A 198 -17.75 1.81 -6.34
C ALA A 198 -18.49 0.96 -5.31
N THR A 199 -19.81 1.06 -5.34
CA THR A 199 -20.69 0.18 -4.59
C THR A 199 -20.63 -1.20 -5.23
N ASP A 200 -19.84 -2.12 -4.68
CA ASP A 200 -20.00 -3.56 -4.96
C ASP A 200 -21.18 -4.06 -4.11
N THR A 201 -22.36 -4.16 -4.73
CA THR A 201 -23.59 -4.65 -4.11
C THR A 201 -23.51 -6.09 -3.59
N ALA A 202 -22.47 -6.86 -3.93
CA ALA A 202 -22.29 -8.22 -3.43
C ALA A 202 -21.29 -8.31 -2.26
N ASN A 203 -20.30 -7.40 -2.15
CA ASN A 203 -19.20 -7.53 -1.16
C ASN A 203 -18.78 -6.23 -0.43
N GLY A 204 -19.49 -5.11 -0.59
CA GLY A 204 -19.19 -3.85 0.10
C GLY A 204 -18.03 -3.03 -0.49
N ILE A 205 -17.63 -1.95 0.20
CA ILE A 205 -16.58 -1.01 -0.25
C ILE A 205 -15.19 -1.58 0.08
N LYS A 206 -14.35 -1.79 -0.95
CA LYS A 206 -12.93 -2.15 -0.79
C LYS A 206 -12.04 -0.92 -1.01
N LEU A 207 -11.54 -0.32 0.06
CA LEU A 207 -10.53 0.74 0.03
C LEU A 207 -9.13 0.10 0.20
N ALA A 208 -8.25 0.22 -0.80
CA ALA A 208 -6.99 -0.52 -0.84
C ALA A 208 -5.87 0.10 0.03
N ALA A 209 -5.75 1.42 0.08
CA ALA A 209 -4.92 2.17 1.04
C ALA A 209 -4.98 3.68 0.72
N VAL A 210 -5.05 4.52 1.75
CA VAL A 210 -4.58 5.91 1.68
C VAL A 210 -3.16 5.90 2.24
N LEU A 211 -2.14 6.06 1.39
CA LEU A 211 -0.74 6.10 1.84
C LEU A 211 -0.40 7.53 2.30
N GLY A 212 -0.49 7.76 3.61
CA GLY A 212 -0.17 9.05 4.22
C GLY A 212 1.33 9.37 4.25
N ASN A 213 1.69 10.61 3.92
CA ASN A 213 3.02 11.22 4.09
C ASN A 213 3.08 12.19 5.30
N ALA A 214 2.01 12.31 6.09
CA ALA A 214 1.97 13.13 7.31
C ALA A 214 1.57 12.33 8.56
N TYR A 215 1.99 12.80 9.74
CA TYR A 215 1.80 12.13 11.03
C TYR A 215 0.33 11.93 11.46
N ASN A 216 -0.63 12.59 10.79
CA ASN A 216 -2.07 12.50 11.04
C ASN A 216 -2.86 11.87 9.89
N GLU A 217 -2.17 11.32 8.88
CA GLU A 217 -2.82 10.65 7.76
C GLU A 217 -2.99 9.16 8.07
N TRP A 218 -4.23 8.69 7.90
CA TRP A 218 -4.62 7.33 8.24
C TRP A 218 -4.80 6.48 7.00
N THR A 219 -4.28 5.25 7.04
CA THR A 219 -4.65 4.18 6.11
C THR A 219 -5.87 3.46 6.67
N THR A 220 -7.02 3.64 6.04
CA THR A 220 -8.28 2.98 6.40
C THR A 220 -8.44 1.64 5.69
N PHE A 221 -8.97 0.64 6.41
CA PHE A 221 -9.30 -0.69 5.91
C PHE A 221 -10.80 -0.95 6.04
N GLY A 222 -11.46 -1.25 4.91
CA GLY A 222 -12.91 -1.47 4.85
C GLY A 222 -13.70 -0.18 4.54
N ALA A 223 -14.90 -0.06 5.12
CA ALA A 223 -15.77 1.10 4.96
C ALA A 223 -15.12 2.39 5.52
N PRO A 224 -15.66 3.60 5.24
CA PRO A 224 -15.13 4.86 5.79
C PRO A 224 -15.05 4.91 7.32
N THR A 225 -15.89 4.13 8.02
CA THR A 225 -15.87 3.94 9.48
C THR A 225 -15.12 2.68 9.91
N GLY A 226 -14.40 2.02 9.00
CA GLY A 226 -13.61 0.82 9.25
C GLY A 226 -12.36 1.08 10.12
N GLY A 227 -11.63 0.01 10.42
CA GLY A 227 -10.36 0.12 11.15
C GLY A 227 -9.33 0.92 10.36
N ARG A 228 -8.40 1.58 11.05
CA ARG A 228 -7.36 2.40 10.44
C ARG A 228 -6.03 2.30 11.18
N ILE A 229 -4.95 2.50 10.43
CA ILE A 229 -3.56 2.45 10.92
C ILE A 229 -2.81 3.72 10.50
N ARG A 230 -1.91 4.21 11.35
CA ARG A 230 -0.97 5.28 10.99
C ARG A 230 0.32 5.21 11.82
N GLY A 231 1.35 5.89 11.36
CA GLY A 231 2.49 6.26 12.20
C GLY A 231 2.17 7.48 13.07
N SER A 232 2.77 7.55 14.26
CA SER A 232 2.77 8.72 15.14
C SER A 232 4.01 9.60 14.91
N ASN A 233 3.93 10.90 15.24
CA ASN A 233 5.09 11.79 15.34
C ASN A 233 6.06 11.41 16.48
N GLU A 234 5.60 10.57 17.40
CA GLU A 234 6.37 10.02 18.52
C GLU A 234 6.99 8.64 18.19
N GLY A 235 6.87 8.17 16.93
CA GLY A 235 7.56 6.96 16.45
C GLY A 235 6.85 5.63 16.70
N TYR A 236 5.67 5.62 17.33
CA TYR A 236 4.86 4.41 17.50
C TYR A 236 3.80 4.22 16.41
N LEU A 237 3.35 2.98 16.27
CA LEU A 237 2.23 2.58 15.42
C LEU A 237 0.90 2.83 16.15
N VAL A 238 -0.05 3.47 15.47
CA VAL A 238 -1.41 3.66 15.99
C VAL A 238 -2.36 2.78 15.22
N LEU A 239 -3.11 1.97 15.96
CA LEU A 239 -4.21 1.16 15.45
C LEU A 239 -5.50 1.66 16.07
N GLU A 240 -6.46 2.04 15.24
CA GLU A 240 -7.76 2.49 15.70
C GLU A 240 -8.85 1.68 15.00
N THR A 241 -9.82 1.24 15.79
CA THR A 241 -10.93 0.44 15.29
C THR A 241 -12.19 1.27 15.39
N ASN A 242 -12.98 1.25 14.31
CA ASN A 242 -14.30 1.88 14.26
C ASN A 242 -14.33 3.32 14.81
N PRO A 243 -13.51 4.26 14.31
CA PRO A 243 -13.29 5.57 14.94
C PRO A 243 -14.55 6.42 15.19
N ALA A 244 -15.65 6.12 14.48
CA ALA A 244 -16.94 6.82 14.59
C ALA A 244 -18.06 5.94 15.18
N GLY A 245 -17.76 4.70 15.59
CA GLY A 245 -18.74 3.78 16.14
C GLY A 245 -18.74 3.73 17.66
N THR A 246 -19.68 2.95 18.20
CA THR A 246 -19.84 2.75 19.65
C THR A 246 -19.02 1.58 20.20
N ASP A 247 -18.43 0.75 19.32
CA ASP A 247 -17.70 -0.47 19.70
C ASP A 247 -16.23 -0.43 19.23
N ASN A 248 -15.45 0.47 19.85
CA ASN A 248 -14.07 0.78 19.47
C ASN A 248 -13.10 -0.24 20.09
N LYS A 249 -13.28 -1.52 19.75
CA LYS A 249 -12.47 -2.65 20.24
C LYS A 249 -11.45 -3.09 19.21
N MET A 250 -10.20 -3.18 19.64
CA MET A 250 -9.16 -3.87 18.89
C MET A 250 -9.20 -5.37 19.21
N TYR A 251 -9.44 -6.17 18.16
CA TYR A 251 -9.37 -7.63 18.23
C TYR A 251 -8.07 -8.13 17.63
N ILE A 252 -7.38 -9.01 18.35
CA ILE A 252 -6.23 -9.76 17.82
C ILE A 252 -6.65 -11.24 17.78
N ASN A 253 -6.64 -11.83 16.57
CA ASN A 253 -6.95 -13.24 16.28
C ASN A 253 -8.44 -13.65 16.38
N THR A 254 -9.32 -13.02 15.59
CA THR A 254 -10.79 -13.11 15.67
C THR A 254 -11.44 -14.47 15.37
N ALA A 255 -10.71 -15.44 14.81
CA ALA A 255 -11.32 -16.64 14.23
C ALA A 255 -11.52 -17.81 15.21
N SER A 256 -11.10 -17.69 16.48
CA SER A 256 -11.13 -18.76 17.48
C SER A 256 -11.44 -18.21 18.87
N LYS A 257 -11.88 -19.06 19.81
CA LYS A 257 -12.16 -18.73 21.23
C LYS A 257 -10.91 -18.29 22.04
N GLY A 258 -9.85 -17.80 21.38
CA GLY A 258 -8.58 -17.37 21.95
C GLY A 258 -8.26 -15.90 21.71
N ASN A 259 -9.25 -15.01 21.77
CA ASN A 259 -9.05 -13.59 21.50
C ASN A 259 -8.26 -12.87 22.61
N ILE A 260 -7.38 -11.95 22.20
CA ILE A 260 -7.02 -10.78 23.01
C ILE A 260 -7.90 -9.62 22.54
N ILE A 261 -8.59 -9.00 23.49
CA ILE A 261 -9.41 -7.81 23.24
C ILE A 261 -8.87 -6.65 24.02
N MET A 262 -8.66 -5.54 23.31
CA MET A 262 -8.29 -4.26 23.90
C MET A 262 -9.41 -3.26 23.58
N ALA A 263 -10.17 -2.86 24.60
CA ALA A 263 -11.24 -1.87 24.47
C ALA A 263 -10.70 -0.46 24.65
N THR A 264 -11.03 0.46 23.73
CA THR A 264 -10.71 1.88 23.93
C THR A 264 -11.73 2.55 24.85
N GLY A 265 -11.30 3.55 25.62
CA GLY A 265 -12.14 4.28 26.58
C GLY A 265 -12.18 3.71 28.01
N GLY A 266 -11.49 2.61 28.27
CA GLY A 266 -11.47 2.00 29.61
C GLY A 266 -10.22 1.21 29.98
N GLY A 267 -9.28 0.95 29.06
CA GLY A 267 -8.00 0.29 29.37
C GLY A 267 -8.14 -1.17 29.84
N SER A 268 -9.27 -1.83 29.55
CA SER A 268 -9.48 -3.23 29.90
C SER A 268 -8.94 -4.16 28.82
N VAL A 269 -8.25 -5.21 29.25
CA VAL A 269 -7.72 -6.29 28.42
C VAL A 269 -8.39 -7.60 28.80
N GLY A 270 -9.01 -8.26 27.81
CA GLY A 270 -9.53 -9.62 27.93
C GLY A 270 -8.59 -10.62 27.25
N ILE A 271 -8.21 -11.69 27.95
CA ILE A 271 -7.46 -12.82 27.40
C ILE A 271 -8.34 -14.06 27.53
N GLY A 272 -8.78 -14.61 26.40
CA GLY A 272 -9.73 -15.73 26.37
C GLY A 272 -11.19 -15.34 26.66
N THR A 273 -11.48 -14.05 26.85
CA THR A 273 -12.83 -13.50 27.01
C THR A 273 -13.07 -12.26 26.16
N VAL A 274 -14.31 -12.08 25.73
CA VAL A 274 -14.79 -10.86 25.05
C VAL A 274 -15.52 -9.90 25.97
N ASN A 275 -15.75 -10.29 27.22
CA ASN A 275 -16.39 -9.49 28.23
C ASN A 275 -15.49 -9.45 29.49
N PRO A 276 -14.62 -8.45 29.62
CA PRO A 276 -13.76 -8.31 30.80
C PRO A 276 -14.52 -7.86 32.06
N GLY A 277 -15.82 -7.55 31.96
CA GLY A 277 -16.62 -7.08 33.09
C GLY A 277 -16.06 -5.82 33.73
N ALA A 278 -16.00 -5.79 35.07
CA ALA A 278 -15.42 -4.68 35.83
C ALA A 278 -13.87 -4.72 35.90
N CYS A 279 -13.22 -5.76 35.37
CA CYS A 279 -11.79 -5.95 35.49
C CYS A 279 -11.01 -5.14 34.44
N LYS A 280 -9.84 -4.61 34.84
CA LYS A 280 -8.85 -4.06 33.89
C LYS A 280 -8.09 -5.15 33.14
N LEU A 281 -7.90 -6.30 33.77
CA LEU A 281 -7.34 -7.49 33.13
C LEU A 281 -8.22 -8.68 33.50
N ALA A 282 -8.88 -9.29 32.52
CA ALA A 282 -9.65 -10.51 32.68
C ALA A 282 -8.97 -11.65 31.92
N VAL A 283 -8.68 -12.76 32.61
CA VAL A 283 -8.03 -13.93 32.02
C VAL A 283 -8.92 -15.14 32.26
N GLU A 284 -9.50 -15.68 31.19
CA GLU A 284 -10.24 -16.95 31.23
C GLU A 284 -9.25 -18.11 31.09
N GLY A 285 -8.58 -18.44 32.19
CA GLY A 285 -7.58 -19.49 32.24
C GLY A 285 -6.52 -19.26 33.32
N LEU A 286 -5.37 -19.92 33.17
CA LEU A 286 -4.28 -19.82 34.13
C LEU A 286 -3.46 -18.54 33.91
N LEU A 287 -3.27 -17.77 34.97
CA LEU A 287 -2.33 -16.64 35.01
C LEU A 287 -0.96 -17.13 35.50
N GLY A 288 0.03 -17.18 34.62
CA GLY A 288 1.42 -17.42 34.99
C GLY A 288 2.14 -16.12 35.35
N ALA A 289 2.72 -16.03 36.55
CA ALA A 289 3.53 -14.89 36.98
C ALA A 289 4.75 -15.34 37.77
N ARG A 290 5.90 -14.68 37.57
CA ARG A 290 7.12 -14.94 38.37
C ARG A 290 7.04 -14.31 39.76
N LYS A 291 6.43 -13.12 39.85
CA LYS A 291 6.19 -12.38 41.09
C LYS A 291 4.91 -11.56 40.93
N ILE A 292 4.09 -11.52 41.97
CA ILE A 292 2.89 -10.67 42.04
C ILE A 292 3.05 -9.82 43.31
N LYS A 293 2.92 -8.50 43.18
CA LYS A 293 2.82 -7.58 44.31
C LYS A 293 1.39 -7.08 44.37
N VAL A 294 0.66 -7.46 45.41
CA VAL A 294 -0.70 -6.96 45.67
C VAL A 294 -0.57 -5.76 46.59
N THR A 295 -1.07 -4.61 46.16
CA THR A 295 -1.13 -3.39 46.96
C THR A 295 -2.55 -3.21 47.46
N GLN A 296 -2.72 -3.03 48.76
CA GLN A 296 -4.02 -2.76 49.37
C GLN A 296 -3.97 -1.41 50.11
N SER A 297 -5.12 -0.75 50.22
CA SER A 297 -5.28 0.51 50.95
C SER A 297 -5.64 0.32 52.42
N SER A 298 -5.91 -0.91 52.86
CA SER A 298 -6.24 -1.24 54.26
C SER A 298 -5.00 -1.36 55.14
N THR A 299 -5.17 -1.13 56.44
CA THR A 299 -4.15 -1.39 57.47
C THR A 299 -3.84 -2.88 57.53
N TRP A 300 -2.54 -3.20 57.52
CA TRP A 300 -2.05 -4.56 57.70
C TRP A 300 -2.38 -5.09 59.11
N ALA A 301 -2.39 -6.41 59.29
CA ALA A 301 -3.00 -7.07 60.45
C ALA A 301 -2.35 -6.77 61.82
N ASP A 302 -1.17 -6.13 61.85
CA ASP A 302 -0.36 -5.84 63.05
C ASP A 302 -1.13 -5.20 64.23
N TYR A 303 -2.30 -4.60 63.97
CA TYR A 303 -3.18 -4.08 65.01
C TYR A 303 -3.62 -5.14 66.03
N VAL A 304 -3.54 -6.43 65.71
CA VAL A 304 -3.84 -7.53 66.65
C VAL A 304 -2.94 -7.48 67.89
N PHE A 305 -1.75 -6.90 67.76
CA PHE A 305 -0.80 -6.73 68.87
C PHE A 305 -0.96 -5.41 69.64
N HIS A 306 -1.90 -4.54 69.27
CA HIS A 306 -2.14 -3.32 70.01
C HIS A 306 -2.83 -3.61 71.36
N ASP A 307 -2.57 -2.76 72.36
CA ASP A 307 -3.09 -2.93 73.73
C ASP A 307 -4.63 -2.89 73.80
N ASP A 308 -5.29 -2.24 72.85
CA ASP A 308 -6.75 -2.13 72.75
C ASP A 308 -7.39 -3.31 71.99
N TYR A 309 -6.59 -4.21 71.41
CA TYR A 309 -7.10 -5.36 70.70
C TYR A 309 -7.53 -6.50 71.64
N THR A 310 -8.83 -6.79 71.65
CA THR A 310 -9.39 -7.87 72.48
C THR A 310 -9.53 -9.16 71.68
N VAL A 311 -8.55 -10.05 71.81
CA VAL A 311 -8.60 -11.40 71.21
C VAL A 311 -9.75 -12.22 71.79
N MET A 312 -10.60 -12.78 70.92
CA MET A 312 -11.71 -13.65 71.30
C MET A 312 -11.23 -14.85 72.16
N PRO A 313 -11.83 -15.13 73.33
CA PRO A 313 -11.47 -16.30 74.12
C PRO A 313 -11.68 -17.62 73.37
N LEU A 314 -10.79 -18.60 73.55
CA LEU A 314 -10.85 -19.88 72.83
C LEU A 314 -12.18 -20.64 72.99
N TYR A 315 -12.84 -20.52 74.14
CA TYR A 315 -14.17 -21.12 74.36
C TYR A 315 -15.26 -20.48 73.48
N GLU A 316 -15.21 -19.17 73.29
CA GLU A 316 -16.13 -18.47 72.39
C GLU A 316 -15.80 -18.77 70.93
N THR A 317 -14.51 -18.85 70.59
CA THR A 317 -14.05 -19.29 69.26
C THR A 317 -14.53 -20.72 68.96
N GLU A 318 -14.42 -21.65 69.91
CA GLU A 318 -14.92 -23.02 69.79
C GLU A 318 -16.43 -23.05 69.55
N LYS A 319 -17.18 -22.27 70.34
CA LYS A 319 -18.64 -22.14 70.20
C LYS A 319 -19.01 -21.60 68.81
N PHE A 320 -18.31 -20.58 68.33
CA PHE A 320 -18.50 -20.03 66.99
C PHE A 320 -18.23 -21.07 65.91
N ILE A 321 -17.11 -21.80 65.98
CA ILE A 321 -16.76 -22.84 65.00
C ILE A 321 -17.80 -23.96 65.02
N LYS A 322 -18.26 -24.40 66.20
CA LYS A 322 -19.29 -25.44 66.31
C LYS A 322 -20.59 -25.04 65.62
N ALA A 323 -20.99 -23.77 65.78
CA ALA A 323 -22.21 -23.22 65.20
C ALA A 323 -22.08 -22.93 63.69
N ASN A 324 -20.98 -22.29 63.25
CA ASN A 324 -20.85 -21.70 61.91
C ASN A 324 -19.96 -22.51 60.96
N LYS A 325 -19.16 -23.45 61.46
CA LYS A 325 -18.23 -24.29 60.68
C LYS A 325 -17.13 -23.54 59.92
N HIS A 326 -16.81 -22.31 60.34
CA HIS A 326 -15.66 -21.54 59.87
C HIS A 326 -15.10 -20.66 61.01
N LEU A 327 -13.94 -20.05 60.79
CA LEU A 327 -13.33 -19.12 61.76
C LEU A 327 -14.03 -17.75 61.73
N PRO A 328 -14.15 -17.06 62.89
CA PRO A 328 -14.66 -15.69 62.92
C PRO A 328 -13.89 -14.78 61.97
N GLY A 329 -14.59 -13.96 61.16
CA GLY A 329 -13.97 -13.02 60.22
C GLY A 329 -13.44 -13.63 58.91
N ILE A 330 -13.40 -14.96 58.78
CA ILE A 330 -13.06 -15.63 57.51
C ILE A 330 -14.36 -15.91 56.75
N PRO A 331 -14.45 -15.59 55.43
CA PRO A 331 -15.65 -15.88 54.65
C PRO A 331 -15.90 -17.38 54.56
N THR A 332 -17.18 -17.74 54.45
CA THR A 332 -17.61 -19.13 54.32
C THR A 332 -17.18 -19.72 52.97
N ALA A 333 -17.06 -21.04 52.90
CA ALA A 333 -16.80 -21.73 51.63
C ALA A 333 -17.87 -21.44 50.56
N LYS A 334 -19.12 -21.22 50.99
CA LYS A 334 -20.23 -20.86 50.09
C LYS A 334 -20.01 -19.46 49.49
N GLU A 335 -19.70 -18.47 50.31
CA GLU A 335 -19.44 -17.09 49.83
C GLU A 335 -18.27 -17.04 48.85
N VAL A 336 -17.20 -17.81 49.13
CA VAL A 336 -16.04 -17.90 48.24
C VAL A 336 -16.35 -18.61 46.93
N ALA A 337 -17.16 -19.67 46.96
CA ALA A 337 -17.56 -20.37 45.74
C ALA A 337 -18.47 -19.51 44.85
N GLU A 338 -19.33 -18.69 45.45
CA GLU A 338 -20.28 -17.84 44.73
C GLU A 338 -19.63 -16.56 44.18
N ASN A 339 -18.73 -15.91 44.95
CA ASN A 339 -18.21 -14.58 44.64
C ASN A 339 -16.70 -14.52 44.37
N GLY A 340 -15.97 -15.62 44.57
CA GLY A 340 -14.52 -15.60 44.68
C GLY A 340 -14.04 -14.91 45.96
N TYR A 341 -12.76 -14.55 46.00
CA TYR A 341 -12.19 -13.77 47.10
C TYR A 341 -11.07 -12.85 46.59
N ASP A 342 -10.85 -11.74 47.30
CA ASP A 342 -9.68 -10.89 47.08
C ASP A 342 -8.46 -11.54 47.73
N VAL A 343 -7.45 -11.87 46.92
CA VAL A 343 -6.24 -12.57 47.38
C VAL A 343 -5.48 -11.76 48.43
N GLY A 344 -5.43 -10.44 48.31
CA GLY A 344 -4.77 -9.60 49.31
C GLY A 344 -5.53 -9.59 50.63
N GLU A 345 -6.86 -9.48 50.59
CA GLU A 345 -7.67 -9.38 51.80
C GLU A 345 -7.70 -10.71 52.53
N MET A 346 -7.75 -11.82 51.78
CA MET A 346 -7.60 -13.14 52.36
C MET A 346 -6.23 -13.32 53.02
N ASN A 347 -5.14 -12.85 52.38
CA ASN A 347 -3.81 -12.91 53.01
C ASN A 347 -3.75 -12.07 54.29
N ARG A 348 -4.39 -10.89 54.32
CA ARG A 348 -4.49 -10.04 55.51
C ARG A 348 -5.26 -10.73 56.63
N LEU A 349 -6.44 -11.28 56.33
CA LEU A 349 -7.27 -12.02 57.28
C LEU A 349 -6.57 -13.27 57.82
N LEU A 350 -5.86 -14.01 56.96
CA LEU A 350 -5.07 -15.16 57.37
C LEU A 350 -3.95 -14.75 58.32
N LEU A 351 -3.26 -13.64 58.05
CA LEU A 351 -2.24 -13.11 58.95
C LEU A 351 -2.84 -12.70 60.30
N GLU A 352 -3.97 -12.00 60.31
CA GLU A 352 -4.71 -11.66 61.54
C GLU A 352 -4.99 -12.92 62.39
N LYS A 353 -5.38 -14.03 61.77
CA LYS A 353 -5.59 -15.30 62.48
C LYS A 353 -4.32 -15.96 62.98
N VAL A 354 -3.22 -15.83 62.24
CA VAL A 354 -1.90 -16.28 62.71
C VAL A 354 -1.47 -15.49 63.94
N GLU A 355 -1.72 -14.18 63.96
CA GLU A 355 -1.38 -13.30 65.09
C GLU A 355 -2.27 -13.55 66.32
N GLU A 356 -3.59 -13.70 66.15
CA GLU A 356 -4.51 -14.12 67.23
C GLU A 356 -4.10 -15.47 67.83
N MET A 357 -3.77 -16.44 66.97
CA MET A 357 -3.29 -17.75 67.39
C MET A 357 -1.97 -17.64 68.17
N THR A 358 -1.08 -16.75 67.74
CA THR A 358 0.19 -16.47 68.43
C THR A 358 -0.05 -15.90 69.82
N LEU A 359 -1.00 -14.98 69.99
CA LEU A 359 -1.39 -14.46 71.30
C LEU A 359 -1.97 -15.53 72.21
N HIS A 360 -2.79 -16.44 71.69
CA HIS A 360 -3.27 -17.59 72.45
C HIS A 360 -2.13 -18.51 72.89
N LEU A 361 -1.19 -18.83 72.01
CA LEU A 361 -0.02 -19.66 72.35
C LEU A 361 0.84 -19.00 73.44
N ILE A 362 1.09 -17.70 73.36
CA ILE A 362 1.81 -16.95 74.40
C ILE A 362 1.07 -17.04 75.75
N ARG A 363 -0.26 -16.86 75.76
CA ARG A 363 -1.07 -16.98 76.98
C ARG A 363 -1.03 -18.40 77.55
N MET A 364 -1.09 -19.42 76.69
CA MET A 364 -0.99 -20.81 77.09
C MET A 364 0.38 -21.13 77.70
N GLN A 365 1.48 -20.68 77.08
CA GLN A 365 2.83 -20.87 77.61
C GLN A 365 2.98 -20.24 79.00
N LYS A 366 2.55 -18.99 79.18
CA LYS A 366 2.54 -18.34 80.50
C LYS A 366 1.78 -19.15 81.55
N LYS A 367 0.67 -19.79 81.15
CA LYS A 367 -0.11 -20.63 82.06
C LYS A 367 0.61 -21.93 82.41
N ILE A 368 1.31 -22.53 81.46
CA ILE A 368 2.14 -23.72 81.70
C ILE A 368 3.25 -23.37 82.70
N ASP A 369 3.98 -22.28 82.48
CA ASP A 369 5.05 -21.83 83.38
C ASP A 369 4.54 -21.58 84.80
N GLU A 370 3.36 -20.93 84.95
CA GLU A 370 2.69 -20.75 86.24
C GLU A 370 2.35 -22.08 86.93
N LEU A 371 1.87 -23.07 86.18
CA LEU A 371 1.49 -24.38 86.71
C LEU A 371 2.74 -25.18 87.11
N GLU A 372 3.81 -25.15 86.31
CA GLU A 372 5.09 -25.79 86.61
C GLU A 372 5.74 -25.18 87.86
N SER A 373 5.73 -23.86 87.98
CA SER A 373 6.24 -23.17 89.19
C SER A 373 5.47 -23.59 90.45
N LYS A 374 4.13 -23.69 90.37
CA LYS A 374 3.30 -24.16 91.49
C LYS A 374 3.54 -25.64 91.84
N LEU A 375 3.86 -26.46 90.85
CA LEU A 375 4.23 -27.87 91.07
C LEU A 375 5.59 -28.00 91.76
N GLN A 376 6.57 -27.18 91.38
CA GLN A 376 7.90 -27.14 92.01
C GLN A 376 7.88 -26.54 93.42
N ALA A 377 6.90 -25.68 93.74
CA ALA A 377 6.75 -25.05 95.05
C ALA A 377 5.89 -25.84 96.06
N ARG A 378 5.38 -27.03 95.70
CA ARG A 378 4.70 -27.93 96.67
C ARG A 378 5.76 -28.81 97.36
N PRO A 379 5.93 -28.71 98.69
CA PRO A 379 6.88 -29.53 99.44
C PRO A 379 6.48 -31.01 99.52
#